data_AF-A0A6C2C7Z3-F1
#
_entry.id   AF-A0A6C2C7Z3-F1
#
_cell.length_a   1.000
_cell.length_b   1.000
_cell.length_c   1.000
_cell.angle_alpha   90.00
_cell.angle_beta   90.00
_cell.angle_gamma   90.00
#
_symmetry.space_group_name_H-M   'P 1'
#
loop_
_entity.id
_entity.type
_entity.pdbx_description
1 polymer ?
#
loop_
_entity_poly.entity_id
_entity_poly.type
_entity_poly.pdbx_seq_one_letter_code
_entity_poly.pdbx_strand_id
1 'polypeptide(L)'
;MIIGPDRWRKPLLLLWLIIFLIVAFNIIFPMPVFSIIDNLAFSFQSRLLPHWLLLISTPFSWFATGFGNALLILALVFLLWGFKYKIPATWLLFTNISGWLLISILSLFLHHQVSGGQTVFPNKAIFLSTLLLAYLFNIILPEIKRIRYQLLFQTVCLIFFALILVNQLGKNNAVPSDLLGGWILALIWLTYTEIYYVKYAKEFRRRVIFRNSWY
;
A
#
# COMPACT_ATOMS: atom_id res chain seq x y z
N MET A 1 -2.93 19.16 13.01
CA MET A 1 -3.48 17.92 12.42
C MET A 1 -2.77 17.69 11.13
N ILE A 2 -1.82 16.75 11.10
CA ILE A 2 -1.11 16.32 9.89
C ILE A 2 -2.12 15.73 8.91
N ILE A 3 -3.04 14.92 9.43
CA ILE A 3 -4.20 14.41 8.69
C ILE A 3 -5.44 15.15 9.18
N GLY A 4 -6.00 16.01 8.32
CA GLY A 4 -7.19 16.80 8.63
C GLY A 4 -8.51 16.04 8.40
N PRO A 5 -9.61 16.50 9.03
CA PRO A 5 -10.95 16.01 8.72
C PRO A 5 -11.30 16.35 7.27
N ASP A 6 -11.75 15.35 6.52
CA ASP A 6 -12.21 15.53 5.14
C ASP A 6 -13.57 14.84 4.98
N ARG A 7 -14.51 15.56 4.35
CA ARG A 7 -15.90 15.16 4.13
C ARG A 7 -15.99 14.02 3.10
N TRP A 8 -15.03 13.93 2.18
CA TRP A 8 -15.03 12.93 1.10
C TRP A 8 -14.48 11.56 1.51
N ARG A 9 -13.89 11.43 2.70
CA ARG A 9 -13.30 10.16 3.18
C ARG A 9 -14.30 9.00 3.20
N LYS A 10 -15.51 9.23 3.72
CA LYS A 10 -16.56 8.20 3.80
C LYS A 10 -17.09 7.76 2.43
N PRO A 11 -17.48 8.67 1.52
CA PRO A 11 -17.92 8.25 0.19
C PRO A 11 -16.79 7.62 -0.62
N LEU A 12 -15.55 8.11 -0.50
CA LEU A 12 -14.39 7.46 -1.14
C LEU A 12 -14.17 6.04 -0.62
N LEU A 13 -14.28 5.81 0.70
CA LEU A 13 -14.20 4.46 1.28
C LEU A 13 -15.24 3.53 0.66
N LEU A 14 -16.50 3.97 0.53
CA LEU A 14 -17.56 3.18 -0.08
C LEU A 14 -17.28 2.89 -1.55
N LEU A 15 -16.82 3.90 -2.30
CA LEU A 15 -16.44 3.75 -3.71
C LEU A 15 -15.33 2.70 -3.86
N TRP A 16 -14.25 2.81 -3.07
CA TRP A 16 -13.15 1.84 -3.13
C TRP A 16 -13.61 0.44 -2.75
N LEU A 17 -14.49 0.31 -1.75
CA LEU A 17 -15.06 -0.97 -1.34
C LEU A 17 -15.88 -1.61 -2.48
N ILE A 18 -16.72 -0.84 -3.17
CA ILE A 18 -17.50 -1.33 -4.32
C ILE A 18 -16.55 -1.81 -5.43
N ILE A 19 -15.54 -1.01 -5.79
CA ILE A 19 -14.59 -1.40 -6.85
C ILE A 19 -13.81 -2.66 -6.43
N PHE A 20 -13.37 -2.74 -5.18
CA PHE A 20 -12.68 -3.93 -4.68
C PHE A 20 -13.55 -5.17 -4.73
N LEU A 21 -14.83 -5.08 -4.37
CA LEU A 21 -15.77 -6.20 -4.47
C LEU A 21 -15.98 -6.64 -5.92
N ILE A 22 -16.04 -5.71 -6.88
CA ILE A 22 -16.13 -6.05 -8.31
C ILE A 22 -14.90 -6.85 -8.76
N VAL A 23 -13.69 -6.39 -8.38
CA VAL A 23 -12.43 -7.08 -8.72
C VAL A 23 -12.34 -8.43 -8.00
N ALA A 24 -12.71 -8.51 -6.72
CA ALA A 24 -12.69 -9.76 -5.96
C ALA A 24 -13.72 -10.77 -6.49
N PHE A 25 -14.91 -10.30 -6.90
CA PHE A 25 -15.93 -11.15 -7.52
C PHE A 25 -15.45 -11.75 -8.84
N ASN A 26 -14.69 -10.97 -9.63
CA ASN A 26 -14.10 -11.45 -10.87
C ASN A 26 -13.17 -12.66 -10.67
N ILE A 27 -12.54 -12.78 -9.51
CA ILE A 27 -11.61 -13.89 -9.24
C ILE A 27 -12.35 -15.21 -9.00
N ILE A 28 -13.54 -15.13 -8.42
CA ILE A 28 -14.40 -16.29 -8.19
C ILE A 28 -15.18 -16.61 -9.47
N PHE A 29 -15.64 -15.58 -10.18
CA PHE A 29 -16.41 -15.67 -11.41
C PHE A 29 -15.71 -14.89 -12.53
N PRO A 30 -14.76 -15.53 -13.24
CA PRO A 30 -13.90 -14.85 -14.22
C PRO A 30 -14.71 -14.31 -15.39
N MET A 31 -14.86 -12.98 -15.42
CA MET A 31 -15.40 -12.26 -16.59
C MET A 31 -14.35 -12.25 -17.71
N PRO A 32 -14.76 -12.40 -18.98
CA PRO A 32 -13.84 -12.51 -20.12
C PRO A 32 -12.82 -11.37 -20.24
N VAL A 33 -13.23 -10.13 -19.93
CA VAL A 33 -12.35 -8.95 -20.10
C VAL A 33 -11.14 -9.00 -19.17
N PHE A 34 -11.36 -9.28 -17.88
CA PHE A 34 -10.27 -9.34 -16.90
C PHE A 34 -9.38 -10.57 -17.12
N SER A 35 -10.00 -11.73 -17.39
CA SER A 35 -9.26 -12.97 -17.60
C SER A 35 -8.36 -12.90 -18.85
N ILE A 36 -8.78 -12.24 -19.92
CA ILE A 36 -7.92 -12.02 -21.09
C ILE A 36 -6.69 -11.18 -20.71
N ILE A 37 -6.87 -10.08 -19.98
CA ILE A 37 -5.76 -9.20 -19.57
C ILE A 37 -4.77 -9.95 -18.68
N ASP A 38 -5.28 -10.67 -17.68
CA ASP A 38 -4.44 -11.41 -16.74
C ASP A 38 -3.70 -12.57 -17.42
N ASN A 39 -4.38 -13.31 -18.29
CA ASN A 39 -3.75 -14.41 -19.04
C ASN A 39 -2.71 -13.89 -20.03
N LEU A 40 -2.95 -12.75 -20.69
CA LEU A 40 -1.95 -12.12 -21.57
C LEU A 40 -0.73 -11.66 -20.77
N ALA A 41 -0.95 -10.98 -19.65
CA ALA A 41 0.14 -10.52 -18.78
C ALA A 41 0.99 -11.69 -18.27
N PHE A 42 0.33 -12.78 -17.83
CA PHE A 42 1.00 -13.99 -17.34
C PHE A 42 1.76 -14.72 -18.46
N SER A 43 1.17 -14.83 -19.66
CA SER A 43 1.74 -15.61 -20.78
C SER A 43 2.90 -14.89 -21.47
N PHE A 44 2.84 -13.55 -21.57
CA PHE A 44 3.87 -12.76 -22.25
C PHE A 44 4.93 -12.19 -21.30
N GLN A 45 4.89 -12.54 -20.02
CA GLN A 45 5.67 -11.90 -18.98
C GLN A 45 7.20 -11.90 -19.21
N SER A 46 7.75 -13.05 -19.64
CA SER A 46 9.17 -13.22 -19.95
C SER A 46 9.62 -12.47 -21.21
N ARG A 47 8.67 -12.04 -22.04
CA ARG A 47 8.89 -11.28 -23.28
C ARG A 47 8.58 -9.80 -23.13
N LEU A 48 7.69 -9.43 -22.21
CA LEU A 48 7.25 -8.04 -21.96
C LEU A 48 8.30 -7.22 -21.22
N LEU A 49 9.03 -7.83 -20.28
CA LEU A 49 9.96 -7.11 -19.42
C LEU A 49 11.40 -7.53 -19.69
N PRO A 50 12.28 -6.59 -20.10
CA PRO A 50 13.66 -6.91 -20.36
C PRO A 50 14.40 -7.25 -19.06
N HIS A 51 15.35 -8.19 -19.12
CA HIS A 51 16.03 -8.72 -17.95
C HIS A 51 16.74 -7.65 -17.10
N TRP A 52 17.32 -6.63 -17.75
CA TRP A 52 17.98 -5.52 -17.06
C TRP A 52 17.02 -4.73 -16.15
N LEU A 53 15.75 -4.59 -16.56
CA LEU A 53 14.74 -3.88 -15.79
C LEU A 53 14.29 -4.71 -14.57
N LEU A 54 14.27 -6.03 -14.70
CA LEU A 54 14.03 -6.94 -13.58
C LEU A 54 15.16 -6.85 -12.55
N LEU A 55 16.42 -6.84 -13.00
CA LEU A 55 17.58 -6.69 -12.11
C LEU A 55 17.51 -5.38 -11.31
N ILE A 56 17.26 -4.25 -11.96
CA ILE A 56 17.14 -2.95 -11.29
C ILE A 56 15.98 -2.92 -10.31
N SER A 57 14.86 -3.57 -10.61
CA SER A 57 13.68 -3.58 -9.73
C SER A 57 13.77 -4.54 -8.54
N THR A 58 14.67 -5.53 -8.57
CA THR A 58 14.82 -6.50 -7.47
C THR A 58 15.14 -5.91 -6.09
N PRO A 59 16.06 -4.94 -5.90
CA PRO A 59 16.30 -4.37 -4.57
C PRO A 59 15.08 -3.61 -4.05
N PHE A 60 14.28 -3.00 -4.93
CA PHE A 60 13.08 -2.27 -4.54
C PHE A 60 11.98 -3.19 -4.03
N SER A 61 11.83 -4.38 -4.62
CA SER A 61 10.84 -5.33 -4.17
C SER A 61 11.15 -5.96 -2.81
N TRP A 62 12.42 -5.93 -2.36
CA TRP A 62 12.78 -6.33 -1.00
C TRP A 62 12.05 -5.49 0.05
N PHE A 63 11.91 -4.18 -0.16
CA PHE A 63 11.15 -3.30 0.73
C PHE A 63 9.64 -3.56 0.72
N ALA A 64 9.13 -4.23 -0.30
CA ALA A 64 7.74 -4.66 -0.36
C ALA A 64 7.49 -6.03 0.30
N THR A 65 8.55 -6.71 0.75
CA THR A 65 8.42 -7.94 1.56
C THR A 65 8.00 -7.60 2.98
N GLY A 66 7.42 -8.58 3.70
CA GLY A 66 7.00 -8.39 5.09
C GLY A 66 8.14 -7.91 5.99
N PHE A 67 9.35 -8.47 5.83
CA PHE A 67 10.52 -8.09 6.64
C PHE A 67 11.09 -6.71 6.26
N GLY A 68 11.34 -6.46 4.98
CA GLY A 68 11.88 -5.19 4.52
C GLY A 68 10.95 -4.01 4.84
N ASN A 69 9.64 -4.20 4.62
CA ASN A 69 8.63 -3.21 5.01
C ASN A 69 8.61 -2.99 6.53
N ALA A 70 8.63 -4.05 7.34
CA ALA A 70 8.63 -3.92 8.80
C ALA A 70 9.84 -3.11 9.31
N LEU A 71 11.04 -3.33 8.76
CA LEU A 71 12.24 -2.58 9.13
C LEU A 71 12.08 -1.09 8.82
N LEU A 72 11.61 -0.74 7.62
CA LEU A 72 11.36 0.65 7.24
C LEU A 72 10.30 1.31 8.13
N ILE A 73 9.22 0.59 8.44
CA ILE A 73 8.14 1.08 9.29
C ILE A 73 8.65 1.33 10.71
N LEU A 74 9.43 0.42 11.28
CA LEU A 74 10.06 0.61 12.59
C LEU A 74 11.01 1.82 12.59
N ALA A 75 11.82 1.98 11.55
CA ALA A 75 12.68 3.15 11.39
C ALA A 75 11.88 4.45 11.32
N LEU A 76 10.79 4.49 10.53
CA LEU A 76 9.90 5.64 10.44
C LEU A 76 9.23 5.96 11.79
N VAL A 77 8.72 4.95 12.49
CA VAL A 77 8.11 5.11 13.82
C VAL A 77 9.13 5.68 14.81
N PHE A 78 10.35 5.14 14.82
CA PHE A 78 11.42 5.62 15.69
C PHE A 78 11.77 7.10 15.41
N LEU A 79 11.92 7.47 14.14
CA LEU A 79 12.20 8.85 13.73
C LEU A 79 11.04 9.78 14.12
N LEU A 80 9.80 9.43 13.79
CA LEU A 80 8.62 10.23 14.13
C LEU A 80 8.48 10.41 15.64
N TRP A 81 8.79 9.37 16.42
CA TRP A 81 8.78 9.45 17.88
C TRP A 81 9.83 10.45 18.41
N GLY A 82 11.04 10.44 17.84
CA GLY A 82 12.12 11.39 18.16
C GLY A 82 11.76 12.84 17.83
N PHE A 83 11.04 13.07 16.74
CA PHE A 83 10.60 14.40 16.30
C PHE A 83 9.26 14.87 16.90
N LYS A 84 8.81 14.28 18.01
CA LYS A 84 7.55 14.64 18.72
C LYS A 84 6.27 14.35 17.92
N TYR A 85 6.30 13.47 16.92
CA TYR A 85 5.14 12.99 16.15
C TYR A 85 4.65 11.62 16.66
N LYS A 86 4.48 11.46 17.97
CA LYS A 86 4.13 10.17 18.62
C LYS A 86 2.75 9.64 18.21
N ILE A 87 1.76 10.54 18.04
CA ILE A 87 0.41 10.16 17.63
C ILE A 87 0.41 9.63 16.17
N PRO A 88 0.97 10.35 15.18
CA PRO A 88 1.20 9.81 13.84
C PRO A 88 2.01 8.51 13.82
N ALA A 89 3.07 8.41 14.63
CA ALA A 89 3.91 7.21 14.71
C ALA A 89 3.10 5.99 15.18
N THR A 90 2.25 6.16 16.19
CA THR A 90 1.40 5.08 16.71
C THR A 90 0.34 4.67 15.70
N TRP A 91 -0.26 5.64 15.01
CA TRP A 91 -1.21 5.35 13.94
C TRP A 91 -0.56 4.59 12.80
N LEU A 92 0.62 5.02 12.33
CA LEU A 92 1.37 4.36 11.29
C LEU A 92 1.67 2.91 11.67
N LEU A 93 2.19 2.68 12.89
CA LEU A 93 2.48 1.35 13.40
C LEU A 93 1.23 0.48 13.47
N PHE A 94 0.13 1.01 14.03
CA PHE A 94 -1.13 0.29 14.13
C PHE A 94 -1.67 -0.07 12.75
N THR A 95 -1.76 0.89 11.83
CA THR A 95 -2.26 0.69 10.46
C THR A 95 -1.44 -0.34 9.71
N ASN A 96 -0.11 -0.36 9.89
CA ASN A 96 0.75 -1.31 9.20
C ASN A 96 0.60 -2.74 9.76
N ILE A 97 0.63 -2.92 11.09
CA ILE A 97 0.49 -4.25 11.72
C ILE A 97 -0.88 -4.84 11.42
N SER A 98 -1.93 -4.06 11.63
CA SER A 98 -3.31 -4.51 11.39
C SER A 98 -3.58 -4.72 9.89
N GLY A 99 -3.00 -3.91 9.01
CA GLY A 99 -3.07 -4.10 7.57
C GLY A 99 -2.34 -5.35 7.10
N TRP A 100 -1.16 -5.64 7.65
CA TRP A 100 -0.41 -6.87 7.37
C TRP A 100 -1.20 -8.11 7.79
N LEU A 101 -1.85 -8.09 8.96
CA LEU A 101 -2.75 -9.16 9.40
C LEU A 101 -3.93 -9.32 8.44
N LEU A 102 -4.61 -8.22 8.09
CA LEU A 102 -5.76 -8.23 7.21
C LEU A 102 -5.43 -8.88 5.86
N ILE A 103 -4.36 -8.44 5.19
CA ILE A 103 -4.03 -8.98 3.88
C ILE A 103 -3.52 -10.42 3.96
N SER A 104 -2.84 -10.77 5.05
CA SER A 104 -2.41 -12.16 5.27
C SER A 104 -3.60 -13.07 5.42
N ILE A 105 -4.64 -12.68 6.18
CA ILE A 105 -5.87 -13.45 6.32
C ILE A 105 -6.60 -13.57 4.98
N LEU A 106 -6.80 -12.47 4.25
CA LEU A 106 -7.49 -12.51 2.95
C LEU A 106 -6.77 -13.44 1.95
N SER A 107 -5.44 -13.38 1.93
CA SER A 107 -4.63 -14.20 1.03
C SER A 107 -4.69 -15.71 1.31
N LEU A 108 -5.16 -16.14 2.49
CA LEU A 108 -5.35 -17.56 2.78
C LEU A 108 -6.60 -18.12 2.09
N PHE A 109 -7.59 -17.26 1.83
CA PHE A 109 -8.88 -17.67 1.27
C PHE A 109 -9.00 -17.37 -0.21
N LEU A 110 -8.33 -16.31 -0.68
CA LEU A 110 -8.47 -15.82 -2.05
C LEU A 110 -7.26 -16.19 -2.91
N HIS A 111 -7.45 -17.20 -3.74
CA HIS A 111 -6.46 -17.58 -4.74
C HIS A 111 -7.02 -17.32 -6.14
N HIS A 112 -6.17 -16.84 -7.03
CA HIS A 112 -6.53 -16.50 -8.39
C HIS A 112 -5.97 -17.55 -9.35
N GLN A 113 -6.87 -18.24 -10.05
CA GLN A 113 -6.53 -19.23 -11.05
C GLN A 113 -6.34 -18.55 -12.41
N VAL A 114 -5.18 -18.75 -13.03
CA VAL A 114 -4.79 -18.20 -14.32
C VAL A 114 -4.42 -19.36 -15.24
N SER A 115 -4.58 -19.24 -16.57
CA SER A 115 -4.46 -20.38 -17.51
C SER A 115 -3.09 -21.10 -17.51
N GLY A 116 -2.07 -20.58 -16.81
CA GLY A 116 -0.76 -21.22 -16.65
C GLY A 116 -0.29 -21.39 -15.20
N GLY A 117 -1.15 -21.17 -14.19
CA GLY A 117 -0.78 -21.32 -12.79
C GLY A 117 -1.74 -20.66 -11.80
N GLN A 118 -1.30 -20.54 -10.55
CA GLN A 118 -2.07 -19.93 -9.47
C GLN A 118 -1.28 -18.75 -8.89
N THR A 119 -1.94 -17.61 -8.74
CA THR A 119 -1.42 -16.44 -8.02
C THR A 119 -2.24 -16.17 -6.76
N VAL A 120 -1.70 -15.33 -5.88
CA VAL A 120 -2.33 -15.01 -4.59
C VAL A 120 -2.97 -13.63 -4.66
N PHE A 121 -4.27 -13.58 -4.33
CA PHE A 121 -5.03 -12.33 -4.28
C PHE A 121 -5.39 -11.95 -2.84
N PRO A 122 -5.41 -10.66 -2.48
CA PRO A 122 -4.80 -9.52 -3.18
C PRO A 122 -3.27 -9.50 -3.06
N ASN A 123 -2.57 -8.79 -3.94
CA ASN A 123 -1.11 -8.75 -3.89
C ASN A 123 -0.58 -8.04 -2.63
N LYS A 124 0.16 -8.79 -1.80
CA LYS A 124 0.74 -8.32 -0.52
C LYS A 124 1.74 -7.18 -0.69
N ALA A 125 2.62 -7.29 -1.67
CA ALA A 125 3.69 -6.33 -1.89
C ALA A 125 3.16 -4.95 -2.30
N ILE A 126 2.17 -4.92 -3.20
CA ILE A 126 1.52 -3.68 -3.62
C ILE A 126 0.72 -3.06 -2.48
N PHE A 127 0.02 -3.86 -1.69
CA PHE A 127 -0.70 -3.36 -0.52
C PHE A 127 0.25 -2.66 0.48
N LEU A 128 1.33 -3.34 0.89
CA LEU A 128 2.28 -2.80 1.88
C LEU A 128 3.03 -1.57 1.34
N SER A 129 3.46 -1.62 0.09
CA SER A 129 4.15 -0.48 -0.55
C SER A 129 3.23 0.72 -0.76
N THR A 130 1.94 0.50 -1.04
CA THR A 130 0.94 1.59 -1.11
C THR A 130 0.80 2.27 0.25
N LEU A 131 0.69 1.50 1.35
CA LEU A 131 0.64 2.05 2.70
C LEU A 131 1.91 2.86 3.02
N LEU A 132 3.09 2.30 2.69
CA LEU A 132 4.37 2.99 2.86
C LEU A 132 4.38 4.33 2.11
N LEU A 133 3.99 4.33 0.83
CA LEU A 133 3.92 5.53 0.00
C LEU A 133 2.93 6.55 0.59
N ALA A 134 1.77 6.10 1.08
CA ALA A 134 0.81 6.96 1.75
C ALA A 134 1.40 7.63 3.00
N TYR A 135 2.19 6.92 3.81
CA TYR A 135 2.86 7.52 4.97
C TYR A 135 3.89 8.58 4.56
N LEU A 136 4.69 8.29 3.52
CA LEU A 136 5.65 9.24 2.98
C LEU A 136 4.96 10.53 2.50
N PHE A 137 3.83 10.40 1.81
CA PHE A 137 3.05 11.54 1.30
C PHE A 137 2.28 12.29 2.38
N ASN A 138 1.70 11.60 3.36
CA ASN A 138 0.88 12.24 4.38
C ASN A 138 1.71 12.85 5.52
N ILE A 139 2.89 12.30 5.82
CA ILE A 139 3.68 12.70 6.99
C ILE A 139 4.97 13.41 6.59
N ILE A 140 5.75 12.88 5.65
CA ILE A 140 7.07 13.43 5.32
C ILE A 140 6.97 14.59 4.33
N LEU A 141 6.19 14.43 3.26
CA LEU A 141 6.06 15.43 2.20
C LEU A 141 5.66 16.84 2.72
N PRO A 142 4.69 17.00 3.65
CA PRO A 142 4.32 18.31 4.17
C PRO A 142 5.44 19.02 4.95
N GLU A 143 6.41 18.27 5.49
CA GLU A 143 7.52 18.81 6.27
C GLU A 143 8.65 19.37 5.37
N ILE A 144 8.66 19.00 4.08
CA ILE A 144 9.63 19.51 3.12
C ILE A 144 9.22 20.92 2.68
N LYS A 145 9.95 21.96 3.13
CA LYS A 145 9.59 23.36 2.87
C LYS A 145 9.75 23.82 1.42
N ARG A 146 10.68 23.23 0.65
CA ARG A 146 11.00 23.68 -0.71
C ARG A 146 10.29 22.84 -1.77
N ILE A 147 9.57 23.51 -2.67
CA ILE A 147 8.80 22.86 -3.75
C ILE A 147 9.65 21.96 -4.66
N ARG A 148 10.89 22.35 -4.98
CA ARG A 148 11.79 21.53 -5.81
C ARG A 148 12.10 20.19 -5.16
N TYR A 149 12.31 20.17 -3.85
CA TYR A 149 12.56 18.94 -3.10
C TYR A 149 11.28 18.13 -2.87
N GLN A 150 10.11 18.78 -2.75
CA GLN A 150 8.82 18.08 -2.74
C GLN A 150 8.58 17.33 -4.04
N LEU A 151 8.78 17.99 -5.19
CA LEU A 151 8.63 17.35 -6.51
C LEU A 151 9.62 16.21 -6.70
N LEU A 152 10.90 16.42 -6.35
CA LEU A 152 11.91 15.36 -6.41
C LEU A 152 11.55 14.16 -5.52
N PHE A 153 11.04 14.42 -4.31
CA PHE A 153 10.62 13.36 -3.40
C PHE A 153 9.44 12.57 -3.95
N GLN A 154 8.43 13.26 -4.50
CA GLN A 154 7.27 12.63 -5.13
C GLN A 154 7.67 11.77 -6.32
N THR A 155 8.53 12.27 -7.22
CA THR A 155 8.99 11.50 -8.38
C THR A 155 9.79 10.27 -7.97
N VAL A 156 10.67 10.39 -6.98
CA VAL A 156 11.41 9.24 -6.43
C VAL A 156 10.47 8.20 -5.83
N CYS A 157 9.46 8.61 -5.07
CA CYS A 157 8.47 7.68 -4.50
C CYS A 157 7.63 6.98 -5.59
N LEU A 158 7.24 7.70 -6.64
CA LEU A 158 6.49 7.11 -7.76
C LEU A 158 7.34 6.13 -8.57
N ILE A 159 8.62 6.46 -8.83
CA ILE A 159 9.57 5.55 -9.48
C ILE A 159 9.78 4.30 -8.61
N PHE A 160 9.96 4.48 -7.29
CA PHE A 160 10.09 3.38 -6.34
C PHE A 160 8.89 2.43 -6.41
N PHE A 161 7.66 2.96 -6.41
CA PHE A 161 6.43 2.17 -6.53
C PHE A 161 6.30 1.49 -7.89
N ALA A 162 6.65 2.19 -8.98
CA ALA A 162 6.63 1.63 -10.33
C ALA A 162 7.62 0.46 -10.48
N LEU A 163 8.81 0.56 -9.89
CA LEU A 163 9.78 -0.54 -9.89
C LEU A 163 9.25 -1.76 -9.13
N ILE A 164 8.53 -1.58 -8.03
CA ILE A 164 7.87 -2.68 -7.31
C ILE A 164 6.82 -3.35 -8.21
N LEU A 165 5.97 -2.56 -8.88
CA LEU A 165 4.97 -3.10 -9.83
C LEU A 165 5.61 -3.93 -10.92
N VAL A 166 6.67 -3.40 -11.54
CA VAL A 166 7.43 -4.11 -12.57
C VAL A 166 8.03 -5.41 -12.02
N ASN A 167 8.54 -5.42 -10.78
CA ASN A 167 9.09 -6.63 -10.19
C ASN A 167 8.01 -7.70 -9.91
N GLN A 168 6.83 -7.27 -9.43
CA GLN A 168 5.72 -8.17 -9.15
C GLN A 168 5.17 -8.80 -10.43
N LEU A 169 4.98 -7.97 -11.47
CA LEU A 169 4.65 -8.45 -12.80
C LEU A 169 5.77 -9.27 -13.42
N GLY A 170 7.02 -9.07 -13.03
CA GLY A 170 8.18 -9.67 -13.69
C GLY A 170 8.61 -11.05 -13.19
N LYS A 171 8.13 -11.48 -12.00
CA LYS A 171 8.51 -12.75 -11.36
C LYS A 171 7.41 -13.84 -11.35
N ASN A 172 6.34 -13.70 -12.12
CA ASN A 172 5.15 -14.58 -12.13
C ASN A 172 4.46 -14.66 -10.76
N ASN A 173 4.67 -13.66 -9.91
CA ASN A 173 4.07 -13.65 -8.57
C ASN A 173 2.65 -13.07 -8.57
N ALA A 174 2.27 -12.32 -9.62
CA ALA A 174 1.01 -11.59 -9.67
C ALA A 174 0.60 -11.24 -11.10
N VAL A 175 -0.71 -11.18 -11.32
CA VAL A 175 -1.31 -10.63 -12.54
C VAL A 175 -1.90 -9.23 -12.27
N PRO A 176 -2.18 -8.41 -13.31
CA PRO A 176 -2.71 -7.06 -13.16
C PRO A 176 -3.89 -6.94 -12.19
N SER A 177 -4.86 -7.85 -12.23
CA SER A 177 -5.99 -7.85 -11.30
C SER A 177 -5.57 -8.00 -9.84
N ASP A 178 -4.53 -8.79 -9.56
CA ASP A 178 -3.99 -8.96 -8.20
C ASP A 178 -3.35 -7.69 -7.66
N LEU A 179 -2.64 -6.97 -8.53
CA LEU A 179 -1.99 -5.71 -8.21
C LEU A 179 -3.03 -4.63 -7.95
N LEU A 180 -4.06 -4.55 -8.80
CA LEU A 180 -5.19 -3.63 -8.60
C LEU A 180 -5.92 -3.93 -7.29
N GLY A 181 -6.19 -5.20 -7.00
CA GLY A 181 -6.81 -5.62 -5.74
C GLY A 181 -5.97 -5.21 -4.53
N GLY A 182 -4.65 -5.44 -4.57
CA GLY A 182 -3.75 -5.05 -3.49
C GLY A 182 -3.71 -3.53 -3.27
N TRP A 183 -3.70 -2.77 -4.37
CA TRP A 183 -3.69 -1.31 -4.33
C TRP A 183 -5.00 -0.74 -3.76
N ILE A 184 -6.16 -1.18 -4.27
CA ILE A 184 -7.46 -0.71 -3.82
C ILE A 184 -7.69 -1.09 -2.36
N LEU A 185 -7.32 -2.32 -1.96
CA LEU A 185 -7.44 -2.75 -0.57
C LEU A 185 -6.62 -1.86 0.36
N ALA A 186 -5.42 -1.45 -0.05
CA ALA A 186 -4.61 -0.52 0.73
C ALA A 186 -5.29 0.85 0.87
N LEU A 187 -5.93 1.36 -0.18
CA LEU A 187 -6.69 2.62 -0.12
C LEU A 187 -7.90 2.52 0.80
N ILE A 188 -8.64 1.40 0.78
CA ILE A 188 -9.74 1.13 1.72
C ILE A 188 -9.20 1.15 3.16
N TRP A 189 -8.15 0.38 3.40
CA TRP A 189 -7.58 0.24 4.75
C TRP A 189 -7.02 1.55 5.29
N LEU A 190 -6.29 2.29 4.45
CA LEU A 190 -5.78 3.61 4.77
C LEU A 190 -6.94 4.55 5.11
N THR A 191 -7.94 4.67 4.24
CA THR A 191 -9.07 5.59 4.45
C THR A 191 -9.84 5.24 5.73
N TYR A 192 -10.05 3.94 5.98
CA TYR A 192 -10.67 3.45 7.21
C TYR A 192 -9.87 3.89 8.43
N THR A 193 -8.58 3.56 8.49
CA THR A 193 -7.73 3.90 9.64
C THR A 193 -7.54 5.41 9.83
N GLU A 194 -7.57 6.22 8.77
CA GLU A 194 -7.52 7.68 8.87
C GLU A 194 -8.79 8.28 9.49
N ILE A 195 -9.96 7.70 9.25
CA ILE A 195 -11.20 8.12 9.93
C ILE A 195 -11.06 7.91 11.44
N TYR A 196 -10.49 6.77 11.87
CA TYR A 196 -10.19 6.51 13.27
C TYR A 196 -9.12 7.46 13.81
N TYR A 197 -8.07 7.75 13.04
CA TYR A 197 -7.05 8.73 13.42
C TYR A 197 -7.68 10.09 13.76
N VAL A 198 -8.45 10.66 12.84
CA VAL A 198 -9.05 11.98 13.00
C VAL A 198 -10.01 12.01 14.19
N LYS A 199 -10.77 10.93 14.40
CA LYS A 199 -11.72 10.80 15.52
C LYS A 199 -11.00 10.77 16.87
N TYR A 200 -9.95 9.96 17.01
CA TYR A 200 -9.33 9.66 18.31
C TYR A 200 -8.07 10.49 18.61
N ALA A 201 -7.47 11.19 17.64
CA ALA A 201 -6.23 11.95 17.86
C ALA A 201 -6.32 12.98 19.00
N LYS A 202 -7.47 13.65 19.14
CA LYS A 202 -7.69 14.62 20.24
C LYS A 202 -7.70 13.95 21.62
N GLU A 203 -8.29 12.76 21.72
CA GLU A 203 -8.33 11.98 22.96
C GLU A 203 -6.96 11.40 23.31
N PHE A 204 -6.22 10.91 22.31
CA PHE A 204 -4.87 10.40 22.52
C PHE A 204 -3.92 11.44 23.10
N ARG A 205 -4.00 12.71 22.67
CA ARG A 205 -3.19 13.81 23.22
C ARG A 205 -3.32 13.97 24.74
N ARG A 206 -4.47 13.57 25.33
CA ARG A 206 -4.72 13.69 26.77
C ARG A 206 -3.99 12.62 27.59
N ARG A 207 -3.45 11.57 26.97
CA ARG A 207 -2.72 10.50 27.67
C ARG A 207 -1.24 10.86 27.87
N VAL A 208 -0.66 10.41 28.97
CA VAL A 208 0.73 10.70 29.38
C VAL A 208 1.75 10.32 28.30
N ILE A 209 1.56 9.18 27.65
CA ILE A 209 2.46 8.67 26.59
C ILE A 209 2.57 9.66 25.41
N PHE A 210 1.48 10.36 25.09
CA PHE A 210 1.37 11.27 23.94
C PHE A 210 1.48 12.75 24.31
N ARG A 211 1.89 13.06 25.55
CA ARG A 211 2.05 14.45 26.00
C ARG A 211 3.04 15.18 25.08
N ASN A 212 2.66 16.40 24.67
CA ASN A 212 3.41 17.27 23.74
C ASN A 212 3.62 16.70 22.33
N SER A 213 2.85 15.68 21.93
CA SER A 213 2.86 15.21 20.54
C SER A 213 2.12 16.16 19.63
N TRP A 214 2.71 16.39 18.45
CA TRP A 214 1.99 16.94 17.30
C TRP A 214 1.14 15.81 16.70
N TYR A 215 -0.02 16.18 16.17
CA TYR A 215 -0.97 15.29 15.50
C TYR A 215 -1.64 16.05 14.37
#